data_AF-A0A7W0KHU9-F1
#
_entry.id   AF-A0A7W0KHU9-F1
#
_cell.length_a   1.000
_cell.length_b   1.000
_cell.length_c   1.000
_cell.angle_alpha   90.00
_cell.angle_beta   90.00
_cell.angle_gamma   90.00
#
_symmetry.space_group_name_H-M   'P 1'
#
loop_
_entity.id
_entity.type
_entity.pdbx_description
1 polymer ?
#
loop_
_entity_poly.entity_id
_entity_poly.type
_entity_poly.pdbx_seq_one_letter_code
_entity_poly.pdbx_strand_id
1 'polypeptide(L)' 'MRVGILTREFPPEVYGGAGVHVEHLVGALRTHAGLDVDVHCFGEPRYGAQAHS' A
#
# COMPACT_ATOMS: atom_id res chain seq x y z
N MET A 1 3.09 -6.95 -15.15
CA MET A 1 4.29 -6.73 -14.31
C MET A 1 3.83 -6.67 -12.86
N ARG A 2 4.57 -7.30 -11.94
CA ARG A 2 4.23 -7.27 -10.51
C ARG A 2 4.98 -6.17 -9.78
N VAL A 3 4.28 -5.45 -8.90
CA VAL A 3 4.84 -4.37 -8.08
C VAL A 3 4.47 -4.65 -6.63
N GLY A 4 5.49 -4.88 -5.80
CA GLY A 4 5.32 -4.98 -4.35
C GLY A 4 5.66 -3.67 -3.68
N ILE A 5 4.73 -3.14 -2.88
CA ILE A 5 4.93 -1.95 -2.04
C ILE A 5 5.10 -2.43 -0.60
N LEU A 6 6.26 -2.14 0.02
CA LEU A 6 6.49 -2.41 1.44
C LEU A 6 6.49 -1.07 2.19
N THR A 7 5.57 -0.91 3.14
CA THR A 7 5.41 0.34 3.89
C THR A 7 5.12 0.08 5.36
N ARG A 8 5.53 1.00 6.25
CA ARG A 8 5.06 1.01 7.64
C ARG A 8 3.71 1.71 7.79
N GLU A 9 3.32 2.51 6.80
CA GLU A 9 2.15 3.38 6.85
C GLU A 9 1.26 3.10 5.65
N PHE A 10 0.04 2.62 5.91
CA PHE A 10 -0.99 2.36 4.91
C PHE A 10 -2.37 2.47 5.57
N PRO A 11 -3.40 2.97 4.88
CA PRO A 11 -4.72 3.16 5.47
C PRO A 11 -5.23 1.92 6.21
N PRO A 12 -5.79 2.09 7.43
CA PRO A 12 -6.11 3.38 8.08
C PRO A 12 -4.95 4.02 8.86
N GLU A 13 -3.81 3.36 8.98
CA GLU A 13 -2.68 3.77 9.81
C GLU A 13 -1.68 4.61 9.00
N VAL A 14 -2.02 5.88 8.81
CA VAL A 14 -1.16 6.89 8.16
C VAL A 14 -0.86 8.00 9.16
N TYR A 15 0.42 8.18 9.50
CA TYR A 15 0.84 9.08 10.59
C TYR A 15 1.62 10.31 10.09
N GLY A 16 2.05 10.29 8.83
CA GLY A 16 2.70 11.44 8.20
C GLY A 16 2.67 11.39 6.68
N GLY A 17 3.45 12.28 6.05
CA GLY A 17 3.47 12.43 4.61
C GLY A 17 3.88 11.16 3.84
N ALA A 18 4.69 10.29 4.44
CA ALA A 18 5.12 9.05 3.82
C ALA A 18 3.92 8.13 3.50
N GLY A 19 3.03 7.87 4.46
CA GLY A 19 1.84 7.06 4.23
C GLY A 19 0.88 7.68 3.22
N VAL A 20 0.71 9.01 3.24
CA VAL A 20 -0.12 9.75 2.26
C VAL A 20 0.41 9.53 0.84
N HIS A 21 1.72 9.67 0.63
CA HIS A 21 2.33 9.43 -0.68
C HIS A 21 2.16 7.98 -1.15
N VAL A 22 2.33 7.01 -0.24
CA VAL A 22 2.16 5.58 -0.56
C VAL A 22 0.72 5.29 -0.96
N GLU A 23 -0.27 5.81 -0.23
CA GLU A 23 -1.68 5.64 -0.54
C GLU A 23 -2.01 6.15 -1.96
N HIS A 24 -1.61 7.38 -2.27
CA HIS A 24 -1.85 7.96 -3.60
C HIS A 24 -1.11 7.21 -4.71
N LEU A 25 0.14 6.80 -4.45
CA LEU A 25 0.93 6.02 -5.41
C LEU A 25 0.26 4.67 -5.69
N VAL A 26 -0.16 3.94 -4.66
CA VAL A 26 -0.85 2.65 -4.80
C VAL A 26 -2.15 2.82 -5.58
N GLY A 27 -2.93 3.86 -5.26
CA GLY A 27 -4.15 4.20 -5.99
C GLY A 27 -3.87 4.42 -7.48
N ALA A 28 -2.88 5.24 -7.81
CA ALA A 28 -2.49 5.52 -9.20
C ALA A 28 -1.94 4.27 -9.92
N LEU A 29 -1.10 3.46 -9.28
CA LEU A 29 -0.57 2.24 -9.91
C LEU A 29 -1.66 1.23 -10.22
N ARG A 30 -2.66 1.09 -9.35
CA ARG A 30 -3.80 0.16 -9.54
C ARG A 30 -4.72 0.55 -10.71
N THR A 31 -4.68 1.79 -11.20
CA THR A 31 -5.44 2.18 -12.40
C THR A 31 -4.73 1.83 -13.71
N HIS A 32 -3.45 1.46 -13.67
CA HIS A 32 -2.68 1.16 -14.88
C HIS A 32 -2.86 -0.30 -15.31
N ALA A 33 -3.37 -0.48 -16.53
CA ALA A 33 -3.54 -1.80 -17.11
C ALA A 33 -2.19 -2.55 -17.21
N GLY A 34 -2.18 -3.82 -16.80
CA GLY A 34 -0.99 -4.67 -16.84
C GLY A 34 -0.07 -4.58 -15.62
N LEU A 35 -0.41 -3.76 -14.62
CA LEU A 35 0.22 -3.80 -13.30
C LEU A 35 -0.60 -4.64 -12.32
N ASP A 36 0.10 -5.49 -11.57
CA ASP A 36 -0.43 -6.30 -10.47
C ASP A 36 0.25 -5.80 -9.20
N VAL A 37 -0.51 -5.08 -8.35
CA VAL A 37 0.01 -4.25 -7.25
C VAL A 37 -0.39 -4.81 -5.90
N ASP A 38 0.60 -5.37 -5.21
CA ASP A 38 0.48 -5.87 -3.84
C ASP A 38 1.08 -4.88 -2.85
N VAL A 39 0.41 -4.70 -1.71
CA VAL A 39 0.88 -3.85 -0.61
C VAL A 39 1.11 -4.73 0.60
N HIS A 40 2.29 -4.61 1.20
CA HIS A 40 2.65 -5.24 2.46
C HIS A 40 2.91 -4.15 3.50
N CYS A 41 2.29 -4.31 4.67
CA CYS A 41 2.40 -3.35 5.75
C CYS A 41 2.50 -4.02 7.12
N PHE A 42 3.08 -3.31 8.10
CA PHE A 42 3.15 -3.81 9.47
C PHE A 42 1.88 -3.49 10.25
N GLY A 43 1.58 -4.30 11.27
CA GLY A 43 0.47 -4.08 12.19
C GLY A 43 -0.74 -4.97 11.89
N GLU A 44 -1.92 -4.49 12.26
CA GLU A 44 -3.15 -5.29 12.19
C GLU A 44 -3.64 -5.53 10.75
N PRO A 45 -4.35 -6.64 10.49
CA PRO A 45 -4.99 -6.91 9.21
C PRO A 45 -5.89 -5.76 8.74
N ARG A 46 -5.74 -5.34 7.48
CA ARG A 46 -6.50 -4.24 6.89
C ARG A 46 -6.79 -4.45 5.41
N TYR A 47 -7.85 -3.81 4.93
CA TYR A 47 -8.28 -3.95 3.54
C TYR A 47 -7.26 -3.36 2.57
N GLY A 48 -7.03 -4.05 1.44
CA GLY A 48 -6.18 -3.55 0.37
C GLY A 48 -4.68 -3.67 0.60
N ALA A 49 -4.25 -4.31 1.70
CA ALA A 49 -2.86 -4.66 1.97
C ALA A 49 -2.75 -5.95 2.79
N GLN A 50 -1.65 -6.69 2.62
CA GLN A 50 -1.28 -7.80 3.48
C GLN A 50 -0.52 -7.28 4.70
N ALA A 51 -1.09 -7.49 5.87
CA ALA A 51 -0.47 -7.10 7.13
C ALA A 51 0.50 -8.17 7.66
N HIS A 52 1.59 -7.73 8.27
CA HIS A 52 2.60 -8.57 8.91
C HIS A 52 2.79 -8.15 10.38
N SER A 53 2.77 -9.14 11.28
CA SER A 53 2.99 -9.01 12.73
C SER A 53 4.46 -9.13 13.09
#